data_AF-R7V1G7-F1
#
_entry.id   AF-R7V1G7-F1
#
_cell.length_a   1.000
_cell.length_b   1.000
_cell.length_c   1.000
_cell.angle_alpha   90.00
_cell.angle_beta   90.00
_cell.angle_gamma   90.00
#
_symmetry.space_group_name_H-M   'P 1'
#
loop_
_entity.id
_entity.type
_entity.pdbx_description
1 polymer ?
#
loop_
_entity_poly.entity_id
_entity_poly.type
_entity_poly.pdbx_seq_one_letter_code
_entity_poly.pdbx_strand_id
1 'polypeptide(L)'
;GKVRWQDIAALHSLQEKEGLRAANKLTKGHIQFENRKMNVKLAAQTLSRSVASGLRFAEESNSLMDCSGTIEFCEIIDHLFDVFNSRSPLARGFKHPLNATNWAETKIFLRRARYYLMTICDQSGKRIVEGKRRMGILGFVFNIDS
;
A
#
# COMPACT_ATOMS: atom_id res chain seq x y z
N GLY A 1 -10.59 -8.35 -0.25
CA GLY A 1 -10.95 -8.58 1.17
C GLY A 1 -11.08 -7.28 1.94
N LYS A 2 -11.15 -7.34 3.28
CA LYS A 2 -11.16 -6.16 4.15
C LYS A 2 -9.73 -5.61 4.33
N VAL A 3 -9.57 -4.29 4.34
CA VAL A 3 -8.29 -3.64 4.67
C VAL A 3 -8.25 -3.40 6.18
N ARG A 4 -7.26 -3.96 6.88
CA ARG A 4 -7.19 -3.92 8.34
C ARG A 4 -5.77 -3.60 8.79
N TRP A 5 -5.65 -2.61 9.68
CA TRP A 5 -4.37 -2.31 10.33
C TRP A 5 -3.81 -3.51 11.11
N GLN A 6 -4.72 -4.32 11.66
CA GLN A 6 -4.42 -5.53 12.41
C GLN A 6 -3.60 -6.52 11.60
N ASP A 7 -3.75 -6.56 10.28
CA ASP A 7 -2.99 -7.50 9.43
C ASP A 7 -1.50 -7.13 9.45
N ILE A 8 -1.18 -5.84 9.31
CA ILE A 8 0.21 -5.33 9.38
C ILE A 8 0.79 -5.52 10.78
N ALA A 9 0.00 -5.25 11.83
CA ALA A 9 0.42 -5.46 13.20
C ALA A 9 0.65 -6.94 13.54
N ALA A 10 -0.17 -7.83 12.98
CA ALA A 10 -0.05 -9.27 13.13
C ALA A 10 1.19 -9.80 12.40
N LEU A 11 1.46 -9.32 11.18
CA LEU A 11 2.70 -9.65 10.47
C LEU A 11 3.93 -9.23 11.29
N HIS A 12 3.94 -8.01 11.85
CA HIS A 12 5.03 -7.58 12.72
C HIS A 12 5.20 -8.52 13.93
N SER A 13 4.10 -8.85 14.61
CA SER A 13 4.12 -9.71 15.79
C SER A 13 4.60 -11.12 15.47
N LEU A 14 4.18 -11.68 14.32
CA LEU A 14 4.65 -12.97 13.82
C LEU A 14 6.16 -12.95 13.57
N GLN A 15 6.68 -11.95 12.87
CA GLN A 15 8.11 -11.84 12.59
C GLN A 15 8.96 -11.70 13.85
N GLU A 16 8.47 -10.96 14.86
CA GLU A 16 9.17 -10.84 16.13
C GLU A 16 9.15 -12.16 16.92
N LYS A 17 8.04 -12.91 16.87
CA LYS A 17 7.93 -14.23 17.50
C LYS A 17 8.89 -15.24 16.86
N GLU A 18 8.95 -15.29 15.53
CA GLU A 18 9.80 -16.23 14.80
C GLU A 18 11.29 -15.79 14.77
N GLY A 19 11.60 -14.55 15.15
CA GLY A 19 12.95 -13.99 15.08
C GLY A 19 13.45 -13.74 13.64
N LEU A 20 12.57 -13.86 12.64
CA LEU A 20 12.89 -13.73 11.22
C LEU A 20 11.95 -12.74 10.54
N ARG A 21 12.47 -12.00 9.55
CA ARG A 21 11.69 -11.03 8.76
C ARG A 21 11.57 -11.49 7.31
N ALA A 22 10.38 -11.29 6.73
CA ALA A 22 10.11 -11.55 5.31
C ALA A 22 10.66 -10.42 4.41
N ALA A 23 11.94 -10.07 4.58
CA ALA A 23 12.69 -9.04 3.85
C ALA A 23 12.08 -7.62 3.82
N ASN A 24 11.03 -7.34 4.60
CA ASN A 24 10.46 -6.01 4.76
C ASN A 24 11.13 -5.23 5.90
N LYS A 25 10.90 -3.91 5.93
CA LYS A 25 11.49 -2.98 6.91
C LYS A 25 10.60 -2.74 8.12
N LEU A 26 9.55 -3.54 8.30
CA LEU A 26 8.57 -3.33 9.36
C LEU A 26 9.22 -3.52 10.73
N THR A 27 8.95 -2.59 11.64
CA THR A 27 9.48 -2.58 13.01
C THR A 27 8.41 -2.04 13.95
N LYS A 28 8.65 -2.17 15.26
CA LYS A 28 7.76 -1.62 16.30
C LYS A 28 7.44 -0.14 16.09
N GLY A 29 8.39 0.64 15.57
CA GLY A 29 8.18 2.06 15.26
C GLY A 29 7.18 2.33 14.13
N HIS A 30 6.95 1.36 13.24
CA HIS A 30 5.91 1.44 12.22
C HIS A 30 4.52 1.14 12.80
N ILE A 31 4.46 0.26 13.80
CA ILE A 31 3.21 -0.10 14.48
C ILE A 31 2.80 1.00 15.47
N GLN A 32 3.77 1.54 16.20
CA GLN A 32 3.61 2.61 17.20
C GLN A 32 4.06 3.96 16.60
N PHE A 33 3.36 4.39 15.55
CA PHE A 33 3.75 5.53 14.72
C PHE A 33 3.23 6.88 15.21
N GLU A 34 2.51 6.94 16.34
CA GLU A 34 1.76 8.12 16.80
C GLU A 34 2.63 9.38 16.89
N ASN A 35 3.83 9.25 17.45
CA ASN A 35 4.81 10.33 17.59
C ASN A 35 5.61 10.60 16.31
N ARG A 36 5.37 9.82 15.24
CA ARG A 36 6.08 9.87 13.95
C ARG A 36 5.11 10.00 12.77
N LYS A 37 3.88 10.47 13.00
CA LYS A 37 2.81 10.57 12.00
C LYS A 37 3.15 11.40 10.75
N MET A 38 4.11 12.34 10.85
CA MET A 38 4.58 13.15 9.73
C MET A 38 5.75 12.51 8.95
N ASN A 39 6.22 11.34 9.37
CA ASN A 39 7.34 10.66 8.74
C ASN A 39 6.87 9.87 7.51
N VAL A 40 6.95 10.50 6.33
CA VAL A 40 6.55 9.88 5.06
C VAL A 40 7.33 8.59 4.78
N LYS A 41 8.63 8.55 5.13
CA LYS A 41 9.46 7.34 4.95
C LYS A 41 8.90 6.16 5.77
N LEU A 42 8.44 6.43 6.99
CA LEU A 42 7.82 5.41 7.85
C LEU A 42 6.52 4.90 7.21
N ALA A 43 5.65 5.80 6.75
CA ALA A 43 4.39 5.43 6.10
C ALA A 43 4.62 4.63 4.80
N ALA A 44 5.56 5.06 3.96
CA ALA A 44 5.92 4.38 2.72
C ALA A 44 6.49 2.97 2.96
N GLN A 45 7.27 2.78 4.04
CA GLN A 45 7.77 1.47 4.41
C GLN A 45 6.66 0.55 4.93
N THR A 46 5.72 1.09 5.71
CA THR A 46 4.56 0.36 6.25
C THR A 46 3.66 -0.18 5.14
N LEU A 47 3.41 0.62 4.10
CA LEU A 47 2.49 0.26 3.00
C LEU A 47 3.23 -0.27 1.76
N SER A 48 4.45 -0.79 1.93
CA SER A 48 5.29 -1.18 0.81
C SER A 48 4.91 -2.53 0.20
N ARG A 49 5.34 -2.78 -1.04
CA ARG A 49 5.17 -4.10 -1.70
C ARG A 49 5.82 -5.25 -0.91
N SER A 50 6.94 -5.00 -0.23
CA SER A 50 7.58 -6.02 0.63
C SER A 50 6.71 -6.43 1.83
N VAL A 51 5.92 -5.50 2.38
CA VAL A 51 4.94 -5.80 3.44
C VAL A 51 3.79 -6.63 2.84
N ALA A 52 3.30 -6.27 1.65
CA ALA A 52 2.29 -7.05 0.94
C ALA A 52 2.76 -8.50 0.66
N SER A 53 4.00 -8.68 0.21
CA SER A 53 4.60 -10.02 0.02
C SER A 53 4.72 -10.80 1.33
N GLY A 54 5.08 -10.13 2.44
CA GLY A 54 5.13 -10.77 3.76
C GLY A 54 3.74 -11.21 4.23
N LEU A 55 2.71 -10.39 4.03
CA LEU A 55 1.32 -10.74 4.33
C LEU A 55 0.86 -11.93 3.49
N ARG A 56 1.14 -11.92 2.19
CA ARG A 56 0.79 -13.00 1.26
C ARG A 56 1.43 -14.32 1.67
N PHE A 57 2.72 -14.31 1.98
CA PHE A 57 3.42 -15.50 2.47
C PHE A 57 2.84 -16.02 3.80
N ALA A 58 2.51 -15.12 4.72
CA ALA A 58 1.91 -15.49 5.99
C ALA A 58 0.48 -16.07 5.83
N GLU A 59 -0.30 -15.57 4.87
CA GLU A 59 -1.61 -16.12 4.49
C GLU A 59 -1.47 -17.50 3.84
N GLU A 60 -0.59 -17.64 2.85
CA GLU A 60 -0.34 -18.91 2.13
C GLU A 60 0.22 -20.02 3.05
N SER A 61 0.98 -19.64 4.08
CA SER A 61 1.48 -20.56 5.11
C SER A 61 0.49 -20.84 6.24
N ASN A 62 -0.74 -20.31 6.16
CA ASN A 62 -1.76 -20.38 7.23
C ASN A 62 -1.31 -19.77 8.58
N SER A 63 -0.29 -18.92 8.57
CA SER A 63 0.18 -18.21 9.78
C SER A 63 -0.70 -17.02 10.14
N LEU A 64 -1.39 -16.43 9.15
CA LEU A 64 -2.38 -15.38 9.31
C LEU A 64 -3.68 -15.75 8.58
N MET A 65 -4.80 -15.19 9.05
CA MET A 65 -6.10 -15.27 8.37
C MET A 65 -6.09 -14.49 7.04
N ASP A 66 -7.19 -14.55 6.28
CA ASP A 66 -7.37 -13.81 5.02
C ASP A 66 -6.97 -12.33 5.16
N CYS A 67 -5.85 -11.97 4.54
CA CYS A 67 -5.28 -10.62 4.49
C CYS A 67 -5.37 -10.02 3.09
N SER A 68 -6.10 -10.65 2.16
CA SER A 68 -6.17 -10.29 0.74
C SER A 68 -6.49 -8.81 0.49
N GLY A 69 -7.37 -8.22 1.31
CA GLY A 69 -7.72 -6.80 1.20
C GLY A 69 -6.54 -5.88 1.52
N THR A 70 -5.82 -6.15 2.59
CA THR A 70 -4.64 -5.36 3.00
C THR A 70 -3.48 -5.56 2.02
N ILE A 71 -3.28 -6.78 1.50
CA ILE A 71 -2.29 -7.07 0.46
C ILE A 71 -2.55 -6.20 -0.78
N GLU A 72 -3.76 -6.24 -1.33
CA GLU A 72 -4.11 -5.44 -2.51
C GLU A 72 -3.98 -3.94 -2.24
N PHE A 73 -4.40 -3.48 -1.05
CA PHE A 73 -4.27 -2.08 -0.67
C PHE A 73 -2.81 -1.61 -0.67
N CYS A 74 -1.91 -2.36 -0.03
CA CYS A 74 -0.48 -2.05 -0.01
C CYS A 74 0.12 -2.04 -1.42
N GLU A 75 -0.20 -3.02 -2.27
CA GLU A 75 0.28 -3.07 -3.65
C GLU A 75 -0.17 -1.86 -4.48
N ILE A 76 -1.44 -1.45 -4.37
CA ILE A 76 -1.97 -0.29 -5.08
C ILE A 76 -1.29 1.00 -4.60
N ILE A 77 -1.16 1.19 -3.29
CA ILE A 77 -0.57 2.41 -2.73
C ILE A 77 0.94 2.50 -3.02
N ASP A 78 1.69 1.40 -2.89
CA ASP A 78 3.12 1.35 -3.20
C ASP A 78 3.38 1.69 -4.68
N HIS A 79 2.64 1.08 -5.61
CA HIS A 79 2.79 1.36 -7.03
C HIS A 79 2.38 2.78 -7.40
N LEU A 80 1.30 3.33 -6.81
CA LEU A 80 0.95 4.75 -7.01
C LEU A 80 2.08 5.67 -6.53
N PHE A 81 2.64 5.39 -5.35
CA PHE A 81 3.75 6.17 -4.80
C PHE A 81 4.99 6.11 -5.70
N ASP A 82 5.31 4.93 -6.24
CA ASP A 82 6.42 4.73 -7.16
C ASP A 82 6.22 5.50 -8.48
N VAL A 83 5.02 5.46 -9.07
CA VAL A 83 4.71 6.21 -10.30
C VAL A 83 4.88 7.71 -10.05
N PHE A 84 4.26 8.23 -8.99
CA PHE A 84 4.24 9.66 -8.67
C PHE A 84 5.58 10.22 -8.17
N ASN A 85 6.49 9.35 -7.74
CA ASN A 85 7.82 9.73 -7.25
C ASN A 85 8.95 9.08 -8.06
N SER A 86 8.70 8.75 -9.32
CA SER A 86 9.70 8.23 -10.25
C SER A 86 10.76 9.30 -10.58
N ARG A 87 12.04 8.97 -10.43
CA ARG A 87 13.16 9.92 -10.61
C ARG A 87 14.37 9.38 -11.35
N SER A 88 14.48 8.07 -11.50
CA SER A 88 15.69 7.43 -12.03
C SER A 88 15.38 6.70 -13.34
N PRO A 89 15.96 7.10 -14.47
CA PRO A 89 15.81 6.40 -15.75
C PRO A 89 16.29 4.93 -15.72
N LEU A 90 17.12 4.55 -14.74
CA LEU A 90 17.60 3.18 -14.57
C LEU A 90 16.68 2.33 -13.67
N ALA A 91 15.69 2.94 -13.03
CA ALA A 91 14.72 2.22 -12.22
C ALA A 91 13.83 1.34 -13.10
N ARG A 92 13.24 0.29 -12.52
CA ARG A 92 12.41 -0.69 -13.24
C ARG A 92 10.96 -0.61 -12.77
N GLY A 93 10.04 -1.10 -13.60
CA GLY A 93 8.61 -1.12 -13.31
C GLY A 93 8.06 0.29 -13.04
N PHE A 94 7.15 0.41 -12.06
CA PHE A 94 6.50 1.68 -11.72
C PHE A 94 7.44 2.77 -11.20
N LYS A 95 8.69 2.44 -10.83
CA LYS A 95 9.71 3.42 -10.44
C LYS A 95 10.39 4.08 -11.65
N HIS A 96 10.25 3.48 -12.84
CA HIS A 96 10.80 4.03 -14.07
C HIS A 96 10.01 5.28 -14.47
N PRO A 97 10.66 6.41 -14.81
CA PRO A 97 9.99 7.61 -15.31
C PRO A 97 9.05 7.30 -16.47
N LEU A 98 7.90 7.98 -16.50
CA LEU A 98 6.91 7.82 -17.57
C LEU A 98 7.51 8.23 -18.93
N ASN A 99 7.27 7.41 -19.94
CA ASN A 99 7.66 7.64 -21.32
C ASN A 99 6.72 6.90 -22.28
N ALA A 100 6.93 7.06 -23.58
CA ALA A 100 6.09 6.44 -24.60
C ALA A 100 6.03 4.90 -24.52
N THR A 101 7.05 4.23 -23.97
CA THR A 101 7.13 2.77 -23.94
C THR A 101 6.40 2.15 -22.74
N ASN A 102 6.36 2.84 -21.59
CA ASN A 102 5.69 2.35 -20.38
C ASN A 102 4.33 3.02 -20.09
N TRP A 103 3.95 4.04 -20.85
CA TRP A 103 2.74 4.81 -20.60
C TRP A 103 1.47 3.97 -20.70
N ALA A 104 1.36 3.10 -21.72
CA ALA A 104 0.15 2.32 -21.93
C ALA A 104 -0.17 1.40 -20.74
N GLU A 105 0.84 0.66 -20.26
CA GLU A 105 0.72 -0.20 -19.07
C GLU A 105 0.43 0.62 -17.82
N THR A 106 1.17 1.72 -17.61
CA THR A 106 0.98 2.57 -16.44
C THR A 106 -0.42 3.18 -16.42
N LYS A 107 -0.97 3.59 -17.58
CA LYS A 107 -2.32 4.13 -17.71
C LYS A 107 -3.40 3.10 -17.35
N ILE A 108 -3.20 1.83 -17.72
CA ILE A 108 -4.10 0.73 -17.31
C ILE A 108 -4.09 0.58 -15.80
N PHE A 109 -2.90 0.56 -15.18
CA PHE A 109 -2.75 0.52 -13.73
C PHE A 109 -3.43 1.72 -13.05
N LEU A 110 -3.16 2.94 -13.52
CA LEU A 110 -3.73 4.17 -12.96
C LEU A 110 -5.27 4.14 -13.00
N ARG A 111 -5.88 3.65 -14.07
CA ARG A 111 -7.34 3.46 -14.16
C ARG A 111 -7.87 2.47 -13.11
N ARG A 112 -7.18 1.34 -12.93
CA ARG A 112 -7.53 0.35 -11.89
C ARG A 112 -7.40 0.96 -10.50
N ALA A 113 -6.29 1.64 -10.21
CA ALA A 113 -6.02 2.27 -8.94
C ALA A 113 -7.06 3.36 -8.62
N ARG A 114 -7.42 4.18 -9.62
CA ARG A 114 -8.49 5.17 -9.51
C ARG A 114 -9.83 4.52 -9.17
N TYR A 115 -10.23 3.49 -9.91
CA TYR A 115 -11.47 2.77 -9.64
C TYR A 115 -11.49 2.25 -8.21
N TYR A 116 -10.43 1.53 -7.81
CA TYR A 116 -10.29 0.99 -6.46
C TYR A 116 -10.45 2.07 -5.38
N LEU A 117 -9.70 3.17 -5.49
CA LEU A 117 -9.75 4.31 -4.55
C LEU A 117 -11.13 4.97 -4.49
N MET A 118 -11.87 5.01 -5.60
CA MET A 118 -13.22 5.57 -5.64
C MET A 118 -14.29 4.63 -5.07
N THR A 119 -13.99 3.34 -4.94
CA THR A 119 -14.93 2.31 -4.47
C THR A 119 -14.64 1.79 -3.06
N ILE A 120 -13.51 2.14 -2.45
CA ILE A 120 -13.26 1.72 -1.05
C ILE A 120 -14.32 2.32 -0.10
N CYS A 121 -14.82 1.49 0.79
CA CYS A 121 -15.82 1.85 1.79
C CYS A 121 -15.29 1.67 3.21
N ASP A 122 -15.89 2.40 4.15
CA ASP A 122 -15.73 2.11 5.57
C ASP A 122 -16.56 0.89 5.99
N GLN A 123 -16.48 0.54 7.27
CA GLN A 123 -17.21 -0.59 7.85
C GLN A 123 -18.74 -0.48 7.77
N SER A 124 -19.28 0.72 7.54
CA SER A 124 -20.72 0.95 7.34
C SER A 124 -21.15 0.82 5.87
N GLY A 125 -20.20 0.57 4.96
CA GLY A 125 -20.44 0.52 3.52
C GLY A 125 -20.43 1.90 2.84
N LYS A 126 -20.21 2.99 3.59
CA LYS A 126 -20.10 4.33 3.02
C LYS A 126 -18.75 4.52 2.34
N ARG A 127 -18.75 5.07 1.13
CA ARG A 127 -17.51 5.34 0.39
C ARG A 127 -16.62 6.31 1.15
N ILE A 128 -15.32 6.02 1.24
CA ILE A 128 -14.37 6.88 1.98
C ILE A 128 -14.31 8.29 1.39
N VAL A 129 -14.49 8.42 0.07
CA VAL A 129 -14.52 9.72 -0.63
C VAL A 129 -15.70 10.62 -0.23
N GLU A 130 -16.74 10.06 0.40
CA GLU A 130 -17.90 10.79 0.94
C GLU A 130 -17.76 11.06 2.45
N GLY A 131 -16.70 10.58 3.07
CA GLY A 131 -16.45 10.67 4.51
C GLY A 131 -15.55 11.83 4.90
N LYS A 132 -15.30 11.96 6.22
CA LYS A 132 -14.40 12.99 6.77
C LYS A 132 -12.93 12.80 6.36
N ARG A 133 -12.53 11.57 6.00
CA ARG A 133 -11.16 11.21 5.59
C ARG A 133 -10.93 11.24 4.08
N ARG A 134 -11.89 11.79 3.31
CA ARG A 134 -11.86 11.81 1.84
C ARG A 134 -10.61 12.41 1.22
N MET A 135 -10.01 13.43 1.85
CA MET A 135 -8.91 14.19 1.27
C MET A 135 -7.66 13.35 1.00
N GLY A 136 -7.39 12.34 1.84
CA GLY A 136 -6.26 11.44 1.61
C GLY A 136 -6.43 10.64 0.31
N ILE A 137 -7.65 10.19 0.01
CA ILE A 137 -7.97 9.41 -1.19
C ILE A 137 -8.09 10.32 -2.43
N LEU A 138 -8.81 11.43 -2.29
CA LEU A 138 -8.98 12.40 -3.38
C LEU A 138 -7.64 12.98 -3.85
N GLY A 139 -6.67 13.15 -2.93
CA GLY A 139 -5.31 13.55 -3.29
C GLY A 139 -4.67 12.59 -4.30
N PHE A 140 -4.75 11.28 -4.08
CA PHE A 140 -4.28 10.30 -5.08
C PHE A 140 -5.06 10.40 -6.38
N VAL A 141 -6.39 10.45 -6.32
CA VAL A 141 -7.26 10.52 -7.51
C VAL A 141 -6.94 11.75 -8.36
N PHE A 142 -6.72 12.91 -7.75
CA PHE A 142 -6.33 14.12 -8.50
C PHE A 142 -4.99 13.96 -9.20
N ASN A 143 -4.00 13.32 -8.58
CA ASN A 143 -2.71 13.03 -9.23
C ASN A 143 -2.82 11.98 -10.34
N ILE A 144 -3.83 11.10 -10.30
CA ILE A 144 -4.10 10.16 -11.39
C ILE A 144 -4.72 10.89 -12.59
N ASP A 145 -5.61 11.83 -12.32
CA ASP A 145 -6.41 12.52 -13.34
C ASP A 145 -5.70 13.75 -13.97
N SER A 146 -4.62 14.24 -13.34
CA SER A 146 -3.76 15.34 -13.83
C SER A 146 -2.82 14.91 -14.94
#